data_AF-A0A821J2W0-F1
#
_entry.id   AF-A0A821J2W0-F1
#
_cell.length_a   1.000
_cell.length_b   1.000
_cell.length_c   1.000
_cell.angle_alpha   90.00
_cell.angle_beta   90.00
_cell.angle_gamma   90.00
#
_symmetry.space_group_name_H-M   'P 1'
#
loop_
_entity.id
_entity.type
_entity.pdbx_description
1 polymer ?
#
loop_
_entity_poly.entity_id
_entity_poly.type
_entity_poly.pdbx_seq_one_letter_code
_entity_poly.pdbx_strand_id
1 'polypeptide(L)'
;MDAPSTTQVQQVREITRIERIGAHSHIRGLGLNDSLEARAVSQGMVGQLKARRAAGLILEMIKEGKIAGRALLIAGQPGTGKTAIAMGKFLQTKI
;
A
#
# COMPACT_ATOMS: atom_id res chain seq x y z
N MET A 1 -15.64 -22.11 -44.93
CA MET A 1 -16.56 -21.44 -43.99
C MET A 1 -15.69 -20.99 -42.83
N ASP A 2 -15.20 -19.76 -42.84
CA ASP A 2 -14.38 -19.23 -41.74
C ASP A 2 -14.89 -17.84 -41.42
N ALA A 3 -15.52 -17.71 -40.25
CA ALA A 3 -16.02 -16.44 -39.74
C ALA A 3 -14.86 -15.62 -39.17
N PRO A 4 -14.76 -14.30 -39.43
CA PRO A 4 -13.72 -13.48 -38.85
C PRO A 4 -13.96 -13.32 -37.34
N SER A 5 -12.95 -13.68 -36.55
CA SER A 5 -12.92 -13.49 -35.11
C SER A 5 -12.86 -11.99 -34.77
N THR A 6 -13.93 -11.48 -34.17
CA THR A 6 -14.04 -10.10 -33.70
C THR A 6 -13.17 -9.92 -32.45
N THR A 7 -11.94 -9.46 -32.64
CA THR A 7 -11.07 -9.00 -31.55
C THR A 7 -11.72 -7.81 -30.85
N GLN A 8 -12.30 -8.04 -29.67
CA GLN A 8 -12.79 -6.96 -28.82
C GLN A 8 -11.61 -6.21 -28.22
N VAL A 9 -11.32 -5.02 -28.78
CA VAL A 9 -10.34 -4.10 -28.21
C VAL A 9 -10.94 -3.50 -26.96
N GLN A 10 -10.49 -3.96 -25.79
CA GLN A 10 -10.86 -3.37 -24.50
C GLN A 10 -10.32 -1.94 -24.45
N GLN A 11 -11.18 -0.94 -24.66
CA GLN A 11 -10.81 0.46 -24.44
C GLN A 11 -10.58 0.67 -22.93
N VAL A 12 -9.31 0.73 -22.54
CA VAL A 12 -8.92 1.18 -21.19
C VAL A 12 -9.23 2.66 -21.12
N ARG A 13 -10.40 3.01 -20.58
CA ARG A 13 -10.68 4.38 -20.16
C ARG A 13 -9.83 4.63 -18.92
N GLU A 14 -8.71 5.34 -19.09
CA GLU A 14 -8.06 5.97 -17.95
C GLU A 14 -9.06 6.96 -17.34
N ILE A 15 -9.71 6.53 -16.26
CA ILE A 15 -10.43 7.46 -15.41
C ILE A 15 -9.35 8.37 -14.85
N THR A 16 -9.25 9.60 -15.35
CA THR A 16 -8.45 10.64 -14.74
C THR A 16 -8.93 10.76 -13.30
N ARG A 17 -8.23 10.09 -12.39
CA ARG A 17 -8.54 10.10 -10.97
C ARG A 17 -8.34 11.55 -10.55
N ILE A 18 -9.44 12.27 -10.37
CA ILE A 18 -9.41 13.57 -9.71
C ILE A 18 -8.74 13.31 -8.36
N GLU A 19 -7.55 13.86 -8.15
CA GLU A 19 -6.84 13.76 -6.87
C GLU A 19 -7.58 14.61 -5.84
N ARG A 20 -8.68 14.07 -5.31
CA ARG A 20 -9.36 14.63 -4.15
C ARG A 20 -8.36 14.55 -2.99
N ILE A 21 -8.05 15.67 -2.35
CA ILE A 21 -7.17 15.72 -1.17
C ILE A 21 -7.85 14.91 -0.06
N GLY A 22 -7.49 13.63 0.07
CA GLY A 22 -7.97 12.75 1.13
C GLY A 22 -7.16 12.90 2.41
N ALA A 23 -7.68 12.40 3.54
CA ALA A 23 -7.03 12.47 4.85
C ALA A 23 -5.60 11.89 4.90
N HIS A 24 -5.26 11.03 3.94
CA HIS A 24 -3.94 10.40 3.82
C HIS A 24 -3.19 10.79 2.54
N SER A 25 -3.55 11.92 1.90
CA SER A 25 -2.93 12.41 0.65
C SER A 25 -1.42 12.66 0.76
N HIS A 26 -0.93 12.94 1.97
CA HIS A 26 0.48 13.15 2.26
C HIS A 26 1.26 11.85 2.43
N ILE A 27 0.60 10.70 2.59
CA ILE A 27 1.23 9.40 2.83
C ILE A 27 1.71 8.82 1.51
N ARG A 28 3.04 8.81 1.31
CA ARG A 28 3.69 8.30 0.09
C ARG A 28 4.40 6.96 0.29
N GLY A 29 4.58 6.55 1.54
CA GLY A 29 5.38 5.39 1.89
C GLY A 29 5.43 5.12 3.38
N LEU A 30 5.94 3.95 3.77
CA LEU A 30 6.25 3.65 5.18
C LEU A 30 7.52 4.35 5.69
N GLY A 31 8.33 4.98 4.81
CA GLY A 31 9.53 5.74 5.20
C GLY A 31 10.58 4.92 5.96
N LEU A 32 10.84 3.71 5.48
CA LEU A 32 11.86 2.79 6.01
C LEU A 32 13.18 2.95 5.25
N ASN A 33 14.30 2.66 5.90
CA ASN A 33 15.60 2.47 5.24
C ASN A 33 15.79 1.01 4.77
N ASP A 34 16.96 0.71 4.22
CA ASP A 34 17.28 -0.63 3.68
C ASP A 34 17.35 -1.71 4.76
N SER A 35 17.62 -1.32 6.01
CA SER A 35 17.58 -2.20 7.18
C SER A 35 16.16 -2.36 7.78
N LEU A 36 15.12 -1.92 7.06
CA LEU A 36 13.72 -1.91 7.48
C LEU A 36 13.42 -1.07 8.74
N GLU A 37 14.29 -0.13 9.09
CA GLU A 37 14.09 0.77 10.21
C GLU A 37 13.38 2.05 9.78
N ALA A 38 12.38 2.45 10.58
CA ALA A 38 11.61 3.65 10.32
C ALA A 38 12.38 4.92 10.71
N ARG A 39 12.46 5.88 9.79
CA ARG A 39 12.95 7.23 10.12
C ARG A 39 11.89 8.00 10.90
N ALA A 40 12.33 8.88 11.81
CA ALA A 40 11.46 9.70 12.66
C ALA A 40 10.36 10.43 11.86
N VAL A 41 10.75 11.04 10.73
CA VAL A 41 9.85 11.67 9.75
C VAL A 41 10.30 11.28 8.36
N SER A 42 9.43 10.66 7.57
CA SER A 42 9.74 10.31 6.17
C SER A 42 8.49 9.86 5.40
N GLN A 43 8.43 10.15 4.10
CA GLN A 43 7.37 9.69 3.18
C GLN A 43 5.93 10.01 3.65
N GLY A 44 5.77 11.14 4.35
CA GLY A 44 4.49 11.56 4.92
C GLY A 44 4.17 10.96 6.30
N MET A 45 4.97 10.00 6.79
CA MET A 45 4.79 9.40 8.10
C MET A 45 5.64 10.12 9.16
N VAL A 46 5.06 10.30 10.35
CA VAL A 46 5.73 10.86 11.54
C VAL A 46 5.58 9.87 12.69
N GLY A 47 6.69 9.52 13.35
CA GLY A 47 6.68 8.59 14.48
C GLY A 47 6.21 7.18 14.10
N GLN A 48 5.47 6.52 15.01
CA GLN A 48 4.97 5.14 14.89
C GLN A 48 6.05 4.14 14.42
N LEU A 49 7.27 4.27 14.98
CA LEU A 49 8.47 3.58 14.48
C LEU A 49 8.32 2.06 14.51
N LYS A 50 7.81 1.51 15.62
CA LYS A 50 7.60 0.06 15.78
C LYS A 50 6.57 -0.48 14.79
N ALA A 51 5.44 0.22 14.65
CA ALA A 51 4.36 -0.21 13.76
C ALA A 51 4.77 -0.13 12.28
N ARG A 52 5.51 0.92 11.89
CA ARG A 52 6.06 1.06 10.53
C ARG A 52 7.12 0.00 10.21
N ARG A 53 8.02 -0.30 11.16
CA ARG A 53 8.99 -1.41 11.02
C ARG A 53 8.30 -2.76 10.86
N ALA A 54 7.30 -3.05 11.70
CA ALA A 54 6.51 -4.28 11.59
C ALA A 54 5.80 -4.38 10.23
N ALA A 55 5.19 -3.30 9.76
CA ALA A 55 4.58 -3.23 8.43
C ALA A 55 5.60 -3.47 7.30
N GLY A 56 6.84 -3.00 7.45
CA GLY A 56 7.95 -3.28 6.53
C GLY A 56 8.30 -4.76 6.44
N LEU A 57 8.47 -5.42 7.59
CA LEU A 57 8.76 -6.86 7.64
C LEU A 57 7.62 -7.68 7.01
N ILE A 58 6.37 -7.30 7.30
CA ILE A 58 5.19 -7.95 6.71
C ILE A 58 5.18 -7.78 5.19
N LEU A 59 5.56 -6.61 4.68
CA LEU A 59 5.64 -6.42 3.24
C LEU A 59 6.69 -7.32 2.59
N GLU A 60 7.85 -7.51 3.20
CA GLU A 60 8.84 -8.47 2.68
C GLU A 60 8.30 -9.90 2.72
N MET A 61 7.61 -10.30 3.79
CA MET A 61 6.92 -11.61 3.84
C MET A 61 5.86 -11.77 2.75
N ILE A 62 5.14 -10.69 2.38
CA ILE A 62 4.17 -10.70 1.28
C ILE A 62 4.89 -10.90 -0.06
N LYS A 63 5.97 -10.16 -0.32
CA LYS A 63 6.77 -10.29 -1.54
C LYS A 63 7.37 -11.69 -1.69
N GLU A 64 7.77 -12.30 -0.59
CA GLU A 64 8.28 -13.67 -0.53
C GLU A 64 7.17 -14.74 -0.58
N GLY A 65 5.89 -14.34 -0.58
CA GLY A 65 4.75 -15.27 -0.63
C GLY A 65 4.48 -16.04 0.68
N LYS A 66 5.14 -15.69 1.79
CA LYS A 66 5.05 -16.41 3.08
C LYS A 66 3.76 -16.13 3.88
N ILE A 67 2.92 -15.21 3.42
CA ILE A 67 1.69 -14.77 4.10
C ILE A 67 0.39 -15.24 3.42
N ALA A 68 0.48 -16.09 2.39
CA ALA A 68 -0.71 -16.62 1.71
C ALA A 68 -1.76 -17.18 2.69
N GLY A 69 -3.02 -16.74 2.55
CA GLY A 69 -4.14 -17.15 3.39
C GLY A 69 -4.15 -16.57 4.83
N ARG A 70 -3.24 -15.64 5.15
CA ARG A 70 -3.18 -14.99 6.48
C ARG A 70 -3.69 -13.55 6.42
N ALA A 71 -4.29 -13.10 7.52
CA ALA A 71 -4.73 -11.72 7.70
C ALA A 71 -3.85 -10.99 8.72
N LEU A 72 -3.80 -9.67 8.61
CA LEU A 72 -3.13 -8.78 9.55
C LEU A 72 -4.15 -7.90 10.27
N LEU A 73 -4.08 -7.83 11.60
CA LEU A 73 -4.85 -6.89 12.42
C LEU A 73 -3.95 -5.78 12.97
N ILE A 74 -4.34 -4.53 12.75
CA ILE A 74 -3.68 -3.35 13.34
C ILE A 74 -4.60 -2.79 14.43
N ALA A 75 -4.22 -2.98 15.70
CA ALA A 75 -4.99 -2.52 16.85
C ALA A 75 -4.45 -1.19 17.43
N GLY A 76 -5.33 -0.39 18.00
CA GLY A 76 -4.99 0.87 18.67
C GLY A 76 -6.16 1.86 18.76
N GLN A 77 -6.04 2.87 19.62
CA GLN A 77 -7.04 3.91 19.81
C GLN A 77 -7.38 4.67 18.51
N PRO A 78 -8.55 5.34 18.41
CA PRO A 78 -8.85 6.22 17.28
C PRO A 78 -7.76 7.28 17.07
N GLY A 79 -7.48 7.66 15.82
CA GLY A 79 -6.47 8.68 15.49
C GLY A 79 -5.00 8.23 15.52
N THR A 80 -4.68 6.98 15.87
CA THR A 80 -3.26 6.51 15.96
C THR A 80 -2.62 6.10 14.62
N GLY A 81 -3.18 6.53 13.48
CA GLY A 81 -2.57 6.30 12.17
C GLY A 81 -2.69 4.87 11.61
N LYS A 82 -3.61 4.05 12.12
CA LYS A 82 -3.84 2.67 11.62
C LYS A 82 -4.09 2.63 10.10
N THR A 83 -5.01 3.48 9.63
CA THR A 83 -5.35 3.59 8.21
C THR A 83 -4.20 4.18 7.39
N ALA A 84 -3.42 5.11 7.96
CA ALA A 84 -2.24 5.66 7.31
C ALA A 84 -1.15 4.59 7.06
N ILE A 85 -0.92 3.69 8.04
CA ILE A 85 0.03 2.58 7.88
C ILE A 85 -0.45 1.62 6.78
N ALA A 86 -1.74 1.31 6.72
CA ALA A 86 -2.32 0.51 5.64
C ALA A 86 -2.11 1.19 4.27
N MET A 87 -2.31 2.51 4.18
CA MET A 87 -2.11 3.26 2.93
C MET A 87 -0.65 3.34 2.48
N GLY A 88 0.31 3.44 3.41
CA GLY A 88 1.71 3.69 3.11
C GLY A 88 2.45 2.62 2.31
N LYS A 89 1.85 1.45 2.04
CA LYS A 89 2.41 0.49 1.06
C LYS A 89 1.41 -0.58 0.62
N PHE A 90 0.48 -0.99 1.49
CA PHE A 90 -0.40 -2.13 1.19
C PHE A 90 -1.43 -1.84 0.09
N LEU A 91 -1.84 -0.57 -0.12
CA LEU A 91 -2.79 -0.21 -1.18
C LEU A 91 -2.13 0.19 -2.51
N GLN A 92 -0.81 0.40 -2.55
CA GLN A 92 -0.10 0.85 -3.76
C GLN A 92 0.80 -0.22 -4.36
N THR A 93 1.09 -1.31 -3.64
CA THR A 93 1.90 -2.41 -4.17
C THR A 93 1.04 -3.20 -5.14
N LYS A 94 1.35 -3.15 -6.45
CA LYS A 94 0.89 -4.16 -7.41
C LYS A 94 1.55 -5.48 -7.02
N ILE A 95 0.82 -6.32 -6.31
CA ILE A 95 1.15 -7.74 -6.10
C ILE A 95 0.76 -8.48 -7.38
#